data_AF-A0A6M3XCY8-F1
#
_entry.id   AF-A0A6M3XCY8-F1
#
_cell.length_a   1.000
_cell.length_b   1.000
_cell.length_c   1.000
_cell.angle_alpha   90.00
_cell.angle_beta   90.00
_cell.angle_gamma   90.00
#
_symmetry.space_group_name_H-M   'P 1'
#
loop_
_entity.id
_entity.type
_entity.pdbx_description
1 polymer ?
#
loop_
_entity_poly.entity_id
_entity_poly.type
_entity_poly.pdbx_seq_one_letter_code
_entity_poly.pdbx_strand_id
1 'polypeptide(L)'
;MGQYQAGTVDVTNGSPIVTGYDTEWLTYVSVGDAFKVDGISAIYTINSVPSDTQIILSTNYAGATQNGVAYHITVDWTPYLHLAEIWGADKNWWFHLTQNLRTIDEFLRAADIYSGSGTFNGSTGVTINIGATLSGSTYSVAITITTSNPINVGAISVESKANNQFVV
;
A
#
# COMPACT_ATOMS: atom_id res chain seq x y z
N MET A 1 -12.26 0.40 17.73
CA MET A 1 -11.26 -0.68 17.58
C MET A 1 -11.24 -1.01 16.10
N GLY A 2 -10.05 -1.17 15.51
CA GLY A 2 -9.90 -1.47 14.08
C GLY A 2 -10.11 -2.95 13.77
N GLN A 3 -10.41 -3.75 14.80
CA GLN A 3 -10.54 -5.20 14.72
C GLN A 3 -11.78 -5.74 15.44
N TYR A 4 -12.38 -6.77 14.87
CA TYR A 4 -13.30 -7.68 15.53
C TYR A 4 -12.52 -8.85 16.16
N GLN A 5 -12.80 -9.17 17.43
CA GLN A 5 -12.02 -10.17 18.19
C GLN A 5 -12.87 -11.07 19.09
N ALA A 6 -14.19 -10.92 19.10
CA ALA A 6 -15.05 -11.69 20.00
C ALA A 6 -15.17 -13.15 19.53
N GLY A 7 -15.26 -14.06 20.50
CA GLY A 7 -15.39 -15.49 20.24
C GLY A 7 -14.08 -16.21 19.89
N THR A 8 -14.22 -17.44 19.41
CA THR A 8 -13.12 -18.29 18.93
C THR A 8 -13.47 -18.93 17.59
N VAL A 9 -12.47 -19.49 16.91
CA VAL A 9 -12.68 -20.13 15.60
C VAL A 9 -12.07 -21.52 15.50
N ASP A 10 -12.69 -22.34 14.66
CA ASP A 10 -12.14 -23.58 14.14
C ASP A 10 -11.71 -23.34 12.69
N VAL A 11 -10.48 -23.76 12.37
CA VAL A 11 -9.86 -23.66 11.04
C VAL A 11 -9.32 -25.02 10.63
N THR A 12 -9.55 -25.40 9.38
CA THR A 12 -9.11 -26.70 8.83
C THR A 12 -8.12 -26.50 7.71
N ASN A 13 -6.97 -27.17 7.78
CA ASN A 13 -5.97 -27.14 6.71
C ASN A 13 -6.60 -27.58 5.38
N GLY A 14 -6.39 -26.79 4.33
CA GLY A 14 -6.93 -27.05 2.99
C GLY A 14 -8.40 -26.65 2.81
N SER A 15 -9.06 -26.07 3.82
CA SER A 15 -10.45 -25.58 3.74
C SER A 15 -10.50 -24.05 3.74
N PRO A 16 -11.35 -23.41 2.94
CA PRO A 16 -11.60 -21.97 3.03
C PRO A 16 -12.65 -21.63 4.11
N ILE A 17 -13.31 -22.62 4.70
CA ILE A 17 -14.38 -22.40 5.68
C ILE A 17 -13.76 -22.21 7.06
N VAL A 18 -14.18 -21.14 7.73
CA VAL A 18 -13.87 -20.89 9.14
C VAL A 18 -15.18 -20.88 9.93
N THR A 19 -15.22 -21.66 11.00
CA THR A 19 -16.38 -21.78 11.89
C THR A 19 -16.13 -20.96 13.15
N GLY A 20 -17.05 -20.06 13.49
CA GLY A 20 -16.99 -19.22 14.68
C GLY A 20 -17.85 -19.73 15.82
N TYR A 21 -17.45 -19.39 17.05
CA TYR A 21 -18.17 -19.63 18.29
C TYR A 21 -18.23 -18.33 19.09
N ASP A 22 -19.41 -17.97 19.59
CA ASP A 22 -19.67 -16.69 20.28
C ASP A 22 -19.26 -15.47 19.42
N THR A 23 -19.60 -15.53 18.14
CA THR A 23 -19.33 -14.51 17.11
C THR A 23 -20.62 -13.86 16.60
N GLU A 24 -20.53 -12.61 16.12
CA GLU A 24 -21.62 -11.78 15.58
C GLU A 24 -21.21 -11.21 14.20
N TRP A 25 -20.67 -12.07 13.32
CA TRP A 25 -20.02 -11.62 12.09
C TRP A 25 -20.92 -10.89 11.09
N LEU A 26 -22.23 -11.17 11.02
CA LEU A 26 -23.11 -10.45 10.10
C LEU A 26 -23.22 -8.96 10.43
N THR A 27 -22.96 -8.59 11.68
CA THR A 27 -23.09 -7.20 12.15
C THR A 27 -21.80 -6.41 11.96
N TYR A 28 -20.64 -7.05 12.17
CA TYR A 28 -19.36 -6.34 12.32
C TYR A 28 -18.31 -6.68 11.26
N VAL A 29 -18.56 -7.67 10.42
CA VAL A 29 -17.58 -8.16 9.44
C VAL A 29 -18.17 -8.06 8.04
N SER A 30 -17.35 -7.62 7.09
CA SER A 30 -17.70 -7.46 5.69
C SER A 30 -16.80 -8.29 4.78
N VAL A 31 -17.29 -8.53 3.56
CA VAL A 31 -16.46 -9.10 2.48
C VAL A 31 -15.31 -8.13 2.18
N GLY A 32 -14.10 -8.69 2.03
CA GLY A 32 -12.87 -7.92 1.84
C GLY A 32 -12.06 -7.72 3.12
N ASP A 33 -12.66 -7.90 4.30
CA ASP A 33 -11.94 -7.81 5.57
C ASP A 33 -10.86 -8.90 5.71
N ALA A 34 -9.88 -8.63 6.56
CA ALA A 34 -8.70 -9.47 6.71
C ALA A 34 -8.80 -10.33 7.98
N PHE A 35 -8.94 -11.64 7.82
CA PHE A 35 -8.95 -12.64 8.88
C PHE A 35 -7.55 -13.15 9.22
N LYS A 36 -7.26 -13.26 10.51
CA LYS A 36 -5.98 -13.79 11.01
C LYS A 36 -6.18 -14.58 12.30
N VAL A 37 -5.66 -15.81 12.32
CA VAL A 37 -5.51 -16.61 13.55
C VAL A 37 -4.31 -16.09 14.34
N ASP A 38 -4.45 -15.99 15.66
CA ASP A 38 -3.38 -15.53 16.52
C ASP A 38 -2.22 -16.56 16.54
N GLY A 39 -0.98 -16.07 16.52
CA GLY A 39 0.23 -16.92 16.55
C GLY A 39 0.73 -17.43 15.19
N ILE A 40 0.02 -17.15 14.09
CA ILE A 40 0.52 -17.42 12.72
C ILE A 40 0.78 -16.11 11.96
N SER A 41 1.64 -16.15 10.94
CA SER A 41 1.95 -14.96 10.12
C SER A 41 0.98 -14.74 8.98
N ALA A 42 0.28 -15.78 8.52
CA ALA A 42 -0.65 -15.68 7.38
C ALA A 42 -1.84 -14.75 7.70
N ILE A 43 -2.32 -14.07 6.65
CA ILE A 43 -3.55 -13.27 6.64
C ILE A 43 -4.37 -13.76 5.46
N TYR A 44 -5.68 -13.86 5.66
CA TYR A 44 -6.63 -14.32 4.66
C TYR A 44 -7.69 -13.24 4.44
N THR A 45 -8.15 -13.08 3.20
CA THR A 45 -9.26 -12.18 2.89
C THR A 45 -10.58 -12.92 2.98
N ILE A 46 -11.60 -12.28 3.56
CA ILE A 46 -12.95 -12.81 3.64
C ILE A 46 -13.64 -12.64 2.29
N ASN A 47 -14.07 -13.76 1.70
CA ASN A 47 -14.81 -13.82 0.44
C ASN A 47 -16.33 -13.76 0.65
N SER A 48 -16.84 -14.35 1.73
CA SER A 48 -18.25 -14.21 2.12
C SER A 48 -18.45 -14.40 3.63
N VAL A 49 -19.56 -13.84 4.13
CA VAL A 49 -20.02 -14.00 5.52
C VAL A 49 -21.44 -14.61 5.51
N PRO A 50 -21.56 -15.95 5.37
CA PRO A 50 -22.87 -16.59 5.31
C PRO A 50 -23.72 -16.47 6.59
N SER A 51 -23.10 -16.43 7.76
CA SER A 51 -23.78 -16.34 9.05
C SER A 51 -22.89 -15.72 10.12
N ASP A 52 -23.46 -15.45 11.30
CA ASP A 52 -22.69 -14.96 12.46
C ASP A 52 -21.56 -15.90 12.88
N THR A 53 -21.63 -17.19 12.52
CA THR A 53 -20.72 -18.25 12.92
C THR A 53 -20.01 -18.93 11.74
N GLN A 54 -20.09 -18.36 10.54
CA GLN A 54 -19.37 -18.88 9.37
C GLN A 54 -18.87 -17.75 8.47
N ILE A 55 -17.60 -17.84 8.08
CA ILE A 55 -17.03 -17.08 6.96
C ILE A 55 -16.37 -18.03 5.97
N ILE A 56 -16.25 -17.57 4.73
CA ILE A 56 -15.51 -18.25 3.67
C ILE A 56 -14.35 -17.35 3.26
N LEU A 57 -13.14 -17.88 3.30
CA LEU A 57 -11.91 -17.20 2.89
C LEU A 57 -11.73 -17.26 1.36
N SER A 58 -11.04 -16.28 0.79
CA SER A 58 -10.72 -16.22 -0.64
C SER A 58 -9.73 -17.31 -1.09
N THR A 59 -8.99 -17.88 -0.15
CA THR A 59 -8.04 -18.98 -0.37
C THR A 59 -8.17 -20.01 0.74
N ASN A 60 -7.78 -21.26 0.47
CA ASN A 60 -7.80 -22.32 1.47
C ASN A 60 -6.84 -21.98 2.63
N TYR A 61 -7.27 -22.27 3.85
CA TYR A 61 -6.43 -22.09 5.03
C TYR A 61 -5.21 -23.01 4.95
N ALA A 62 -4.02 -22.42 4.98
CA ALA A 62 -2.75 -23.12 4.78
C ALA A 62 -2.05 -23.53 6.08
N GLY A 63 -2.52 -23.01 7.23
CA GLY A 63 -2.01 -23.36 8.55
C GLY A 63 -2.46 -24.76 9.02
N ALA A 64 -1.96 -25.19 10.17
CA ALA A 64 -2.39 -26.45 10.79
C ALA A 64 -3.86 -26.38 11.24
N THR A 65 -4.59 -27.49 11.12
CA THR A 65 -5.96 -27.60 11.65
C THR A 65 -5.97 -27.34 13.15
N GLN A 66 -6.84 -26.45 13.59
CA GLN A 66 -6.92 -25.97 14.97
C GLN A 66 -8.38 -25.67 15.32
N ASN A 67 -8.74 -25.94 16.57
CA ASN A 67 -10.09 -25.71 17.08
C ASN A 67 -10.04 -24.79 18.30
N GLY A 68 -11.06 -23.94 18.47
CA GLY A 68 -11.21 -23.03 19.60
C GLY A 68 -10.07 -22.01 19.73
N VAL A 69 -9.45 -21.61 18.62
CA VAL A 69 -8.31 -20.69 18.65
C VAL A 69 -8.73 -19.23 18.61
N ALA A 70 -7.91 -18.38 19.23
CA ALA A 70 -8.07 -16.94 19.19
C ALA A 70 -7.72 -16.40 17.80
N TYR A 71 -8.41 -15.34 17.41
CA TYR A 71 -8.25 -14.69 16.12
C TYR A 71 -8.53 -13.19 16.24
N HIS A 72 -8.38 -12.50 15.12
CA HIS A 72 -8.92 -11.17 14.89
C HIS A 72 -9.24 -10.99 13.41
N ILE A 73 -10.17 -10.09 13.13
CA ILE A 73 -10.49 -9.63 11.78
C ILE A 73 -10.26 -8.13 11.73
N THR A 74 -9.42 -7.64 10.81
CA THR A 74 -9.28 -6.21 10.54
C THR A 74 -10.48 -5.73 9.73
N VAL A 75 -11.24 -4.80 10.31
CA VAL A 75 -12.53 -4.31 9.79
C VAL A 75 -12.50 -2.83 9.42
N ASP A 76 -11.43 -2.12 9.80
CA ASP A 76 -11.30 -0.68 9.61
C ASP A 76 -10.07 -0.36 8.75
N TRP A 77 -10.28 0.44 7.71
CA TRP A 77 -9.33 0.63 6.62
C TRP A 77 -9.28 2.09 6.18
N THR A 78 -8.07 2.59 5.96
CA THR A 78 -7.89 3.92 5.38
C THR A 78 -8.45 3.98 3.95
N PRO A 79 -9.03 5.12 3.52
CA PRO A 79 -9.82 5.19 2.30
C PRO A 79 -9.04 5.09 0.99
N TYR A 80 -7.75 5.43 0.98
CA TYR A 80 -6.98 5.57 -0.26
C TYR A 80 -6.01 4.43 -0.51
N LEU A 81 -5.22 4.08 0.51
CA LEU A 81 -4.20 3.03 0.41
C LEU A 81 -4.67 1.71 1.01
N HIS A 82 -5.91 1.67 1.54
CA HIS A 82 -6.49 0.48 2.16
C HIS A 82 -5.57 -0.15 3.23
N LEU A 83 -4.94 0.73 4.01
CA LEU A 83 -4.10 0.37 5.16
C LEU A 83 -4.97 0.08 6.38
N ALA A 84 -4.60 -0.91 7.18
CA ALA A 84 -5.30 -1.24 8.41
C ALA A 84 -5.23 -0.07 9.41
N GLU A 85 -6.36 0.36 9.96
CA GLU A 85 -6.36 1.33 11.05
C GLU A 85 -5.93 0.65 12.36
N ILE A 86 -5.12 1.34 13.18
CA ILE A 86 -4.51 0.77 14.39
C ILE A 86 -4.99 1.53 15.63
N TRP A 87 -5.53 0.78 16.59
CA TRP A 87 -6.04 1.26 17.88
C TRP A 87 -5.37 0.53 19.06
N GLY A 88 -5.39 1.13 20.25
CA GLY A 88 -4.66 0.62 21.42
C GLY A 88 -5.05 -0.79 21.91
N ALA A 89 -6.25 -1.28 21.55
CA ALA A 89 -6.74 -2.62 21.91
C ALA A 89 -6.61 -3.66 20.77
N ASP A 90 -6.00 -3.28 19.65
CA ASP A 90 -5.85 -4.18 18.51
C ASP A 90 -4.74 -5.21 18.75
N LYS A 91 -5.00 -6.46 18.36
CA LYS A 91 -4.02 -7.55 18.42
C LYS A 91 -3.02 -7.43 17.29
N ASN A 92 -1.78 -7.85 17.57
CA ASN A 92 -0.69 -7.89 16.60
C ASN A 92 -0.47 -6.56 15.84
N TRP A 93 -0.73 -5.42 16.49
CA TRP A 93 -0.64 -4.11 15.85
C TRP A 93 0.74 -3.84 15.23
N TRP A 94 1.83 -4.41 15.78
CA TRP A 94 3.19 -4.28 15.21
C TRP A 94 3.29 -4.93 13.81
N PHE A 95 2.55 -6.01 13.58
CA PHE A 95 2.50 -6.68 12.28
C PHE A 95 1.76 -5.81 11.26
N HIS A 96 0.57 -5.31 11.64
CA HIS A 96 -0.24 -4.42 10.80
C HIS A 96 0.50 -3.13 10.47
N LEU A 97 1.19 -2.54 11.44
CA LEU A 97 2.05 -1.37 11.22
C LEU A 97 3.15 -1.67 10.20
N THR A 98 3.86 -2.79 10.36
CA THR A 98 4.93 -3.19 9.42
C THR A 98 4.39 -3.38 8.01
N GLN A 99 3.24 -4.02 7.85
CA GLN A 99 2.60 -4.20 6.55
C GLN A 99 2.18 -2.85 5.94
N ASN A 100 1.57 -1.97 6.73
CA ASN A 100 1.18 -0.65 6.27
C ASN A 100 2.39 0.16 5.80
N LEU A 101 3.50 0.13 6.55
CA LEU A 101 4.73 0.82 6.17
C LEU A 101 5.31 0.30 4.85
N ARG A 102 5.24 -1.01 4.60
CA ARG A 102 5.66 -1.61 3.32
C ARG A 102 4.78 -1.17 2.16
N THR A 103 3.46 -1.16 2.36
CA THR A 103 2.51 -0.69 1.33
C THR A 103 2.75 0.79 1.01
N ILE A 104 3.01 1.62 2.02
CA ILE A 104 3.37 3.03 1.82
C ILE A 104 4.68 3.15 1.03
N ASP A 105 5.72 2.40 1.41
CA ASP A 105 7.02 2.42 0.71
C ASP A 105 6.88 2.03 -0.77
N GLU A 106 6.14 0.95 -1.05
CA GLU A 106 5.84 0.51 -2.41
C GLU A 106 5.05 1.54 -3.22
N PHE A 107 4.05 2.19 -2.61
CA PHE A 107 3.27 3.25 -3.24
C PHE A 107 4.13 4.48 -3.56
N LEU A 108 4.95 4.93 -2.62
CA LEU A 108 5.85 6.08 -2.81
C LEU A 108 6.91 5.81 -3.88
N ARG A 109 7.44 4.58 -3.92
CA ARG A 109 8.34 4.13 -4.98
C ARG A 109 7.64 4.13 -6.34
N ALA A 110 6.42 3.59 -6.43
CA ALA A 110 5.66 3.55 -7.68
C ALA A 110 5.26 4.95 -8.19
N ALA A 111 5.13 5.92 -7.29
CA ALA A 111 4.88 7.31 -7.62
C ALA A 111 6.14 8.11 -8.00
N ASP A 112 7.31 7.46 -8.10
CA ASP A 112 8.62 8.09 -8.33
C ASP A 112 8.96 9.24 -7.36
N ILE A 113 8.32 9.26 -6.18
CA ILE A 113 8.59 10.25 -5.14
C ILE A 113 9.98 10.01 -4.52
N TYR A 114 10.42 8.74 -4.47
CA TYR A 114 11.71 8.35 -3.93
C TYR A 114 12.91 8.73 -4.82
N SER A 115 12.72 8.83 -6.14
CA SER A 115 13.78 9.11 -7.13
C SER A 115 13.97 10.60 -7.43
N GLY A 116 13.16 11.49 -6.84
CA GLY A 116 13.18 12.92 -7.17
C GLY A 116 12.74 13.23 -8.61
N SER A 117 12.17 12.26 -9.33
CA SER A 117 11.68 12.40 -10.70
C SER A 117 10.15 12.45 -10.73
N GLY A 118 9.59 13.61 -10.41
CA GLY A 118 8.16 13.85 -10.60
C GLY A 118 7.84 14.31 -12.02
N THR A 119 6.67 13.91 -12.55
CA THR A 119 6.04 14.62 -13.68
C THR A 119 5.54 15.97 -13.17
N PHE A 120 6.27 17.04 -13.48
CA PHE A 120 5.84 18.38 -13.11
C PHE A 120 4.82 18.88 -14.14
N ASN A 121 3.54 18.90 -13.75
CA ASN A 121 2.52 19.61 -14.52
C ASN A 121 2.80 21.11 -14.43
N GLY A 122 3.52 21.65 -15.41
CA GLY A 122 3.86 23.06 -15.48
C GLY A 122 2.59 23.92 -15.54
N SER A 123 2.42 24.80 -14.56
CA SER A 123 1.50 25.94 -14.62
C SER A 123 2.29 27.22 -14.83
N THR A 124 1.66 28.26 -15.39
CA THR A 124 2.30 29.56 -15.62
C THR A 124 2.88 30.12 -14.31
N GLY A 125 4.18 30.39 -14.29
CA GLY A 125 4.88 30.99 -13.14
C GLY A 125 5.50 29.99 -12.15
N VAL A 126 5.48 28.68 -12.43
CA VAL A 126 6.11 27.67 -11.56
C VAL A 126 7.60 27.47 -11.93
N THR A 127 8.50 27.68 -10.97
CA THR A 127 9.93 27.33 -11.08
C THR A 127 10.15 25.90 -10.60
N ILE A 128 10.68 25.03 -11.47
CA ILE A 128 11.03 23.64 -11.15
C ILE A 128 12.54 23.54 -10.94
N ASN A 129 12.98 23.31 -9.70
CA ASN A 129 14.38 23.09 -9.39
C ASN A 129 14.70 21.58 -9.49
N ILE A 130 15.38 21.16 -10.57
CA ILE A 130 15.91 19.79 -10.71
C ILE A 130 17.32 19.76 -10.10
N GLY A 131 17.39 19.57 -8.78
CA GLY A 131 18.65 19.50 -8.05
C GLY A 131 19.22 18.08 -8.01
N ALA A 132 19.91 17.65 -9.06
CA ALA A 132 20.80 16.50 -8.98
C ALA A 132 22.25 17.00 -8.99
N THR A 133 23.02 16.67 -7.96
CA THR A 133 24.49 16.79 -8.04
C THR A 133 24.97 15.64 -8.90
N LEU A 134 25.20 15.93 -10.18
CA LEU A 134 25.68 14.92 -11.12
C LEU A 134 27.21 14.84 -11.01
N SER A 135 27.76 13.64 -10.77
CA SER A 135 29.21 13.38 -10.75
C SER A 135 29.65 12.66 -12.04
N GLY A 136 30.46 13.31 -12.89
CA GLY A 136 30.71 12.86 -14.28
C GLY A 136 31.05 14.00 -15.25
N SER A 137 31.57 13.66 -16.44
CA SER A 137 32.22 14.61 -17.36
C SER A 137 31.31 15.14 -18.48
N THR A 138 30.18 14.50 -18.76
CA THR A 138 29.24 14.88 -19.83
C THR A 138 27.81 14.58 -19.41
N TYR A 139 26.90 15.52 -19.62
CA TYR A 139 25.46 15.35 -19.38
C TYR A 139 24.65 15.83 -20.57
N SER A 140 23.61 15.09 -20.91
CA SER A 140 22.60 15.50 -21.89
C SER A 140 21.30 15.77 -21.15
N VAL A 141 20.79 17.00 -21.24
CA VAL A 141 19.42 17.34 -20.82
C VAL A 141 18.53 17.23 -22.06
N ALA A 142 17.62 16.26 -22.09
CA ALA A 142 16.65 16.09 -23.17
C ALA A 142 15.31 16.71 -22.75
N ILE A 143 14.82 17.68 -23.52
CA ILE A 143 13.47 18.24 -23.37
C ILE A 143 12.63 17.71 -24.53
N THR A 144 11.69 16.81 -24.26
CA THR A 144 10.78 16.26 -25.28
C THR A 144 9.48 17.06 -25.31
N ILE A 145 9.21 17.71 -26.43
CA ILE A 145 7.98 18.51 -26.63
C ILE A 145 6.89 17.59 -27.19
N THR A 146 5.82 17.38 -26.42
CA THR A 146 4.69 16.52 -26.84
C THR A 146 3.54 17.31 -27.47
N THR A 147 3.63 18.64 -27.52
CA THR A 147 2.65 19.52 -28.16
C THR A 147 3.20 20.16 -29.43
N SER A 148 2.33 20.53 -30.36
CA SER A 148 2.69 21.25 -31.59
C SER A 148 3.12 22.71 -31.38
N ASN A 149 3.02 23.24 -30.16
CA ASN A 149 3.44 24.61 -29.85
C ASN A 149 4.95 24.69 -29.57
N PRO A 150 5.66 25.71 -30.10
CA PRO A 150 7.06 25.94 -29.80
C PRO A 150 7.26 26.27 -28.32
N ILE A 151 8.28 25.68 -27.68
CA ILE A 151 8.67 26.08 -26.32
C ILE A 151 9.43 27.40 -26.39
N ASN A 152 8.97 28.40 -25.64
CA ASN A 152 9.73 29.62 -25.39
C ASN A 152 10.52 29.46 -24.08
N VAL A 153 11.81 29.11 -24.18
CA VAL A 153 12.69 28.86 -23.03
C VAL A 153 13.37 30.12 -22.48
N GLY A 154 13.10 31.31 -23.02
CA GLY A 154 13.81 32.53 -22.62
C GLY A 154 15.34 32.39 -22.75
N ALA A 155 16.09 33.06 -21.88
CA ALA A 155 17.55 32.96 -21.83
C ALA A 155 17.98 31.76 -20.96
N ILE A 156 18.84 30.91 -21.51
CA ILE A 156 19.49 29.81 -20.77
C ILE A 156 20.86 30.31 -20.29
N SER A 157 21.10 30.28 -18.98
CA SER A 157 22.41 30.59 -18.38
C SER A 157 23.13 29.32 -17.92
N VAL A 158 24.44 29.26 -18.15
CA VAL A 158 25.34 28.23 -17.61
C VAL A 158 26.45 28.94 -16.84
N GLU A 159 26.60 28.64 -15.56
CA GLU A 159 27.43 29.44 -14.64
C GLU A 159 28.94 29.21 -14.76
N SER A 160 29.41 28.09 -15.33
CA SER A 160 30.83 27.94 -15.68
C SER A 160 31.04 27.10 -16.96
N LYS A 161 31.97 27.55 -17.81
CA LYS A 161 32.15 27.07 -19.19
C LYS A 161 33.54 26.46 -19.35
N ALA A 162 33.63 25.17 -19.68
CA ALA A 162 34.85 24.61 -20.27
C ALA A 162 34.66 24.30 -21.76
N ASN A 163 33.53 23.73 -22.19
CA ASN A 163 33.25 23.44 -23.61
C ASN A 163 31.75 23.17 -23.81
N ASN A 164 31.00 24.14 -24.34
CA ASN A 164 29.60 23.92 -24.72
C ASN A 164 29.46 24.12 -26.24
N GLN A 165 29.24 23.04 -26.98
CA GLN A 165 28.76 23.09 -28.37
C GLN A 165 27.24 22.91 -28.32
N PHE A 166 26.49 23.97 -28.61
CA PHE A 166 25.04 23.88 -28.78
C PHE A 166 24.77 23.49 -30.24
N VAL A 167 24.31 22.26 -30.46
CA VAL A 167 23.76 21.84 -31.76
C VAL A 167 22.25 21.96 -31.61
N VAL A 168 21.65 22.90 -32.36
CA VAL A 168 20.19 23.07 -32.47
C VAL A 168 19.67 22.21 -33.60
#